data_AF-A0A2H6FSU3-F1
#
_entry.id   AF-A0A2H6FSU3-F1
#
_cell.length_a   1.000
_cell.length_b   1.000
_cell.length_c   1.000
_cell.angle_alpha   90.00
_cell.angle_beta   90.00
_cell.angle_gamma   90.00
#
_symmetry.space_group_name_H-M   'P 1'
#
loop_
_entity.id
_entity.type
_entity.pdbx_description
1 polymer ?
#
loop_
_entity_poly.entity_id
_entity_poly.type
_entity_poly.pdbx_seq_one_letter_code
_entity_poly.pdbx_strand_id
1 'polypeptide(L)'
;MLEEHEKIAMIAQNIHNAYEDNYSDKKIRSQFEALFDRFLAPVDPEATMEPYDVIIVLGRQNPKEFEQMLKEMKERSLIPGD
;
A
#
# COMPACT_ATOMS: atom_id res chain seq x y z
N MET A 1 12.90 -15.73 5.00
CA MET A 1 12.93 -14.87 6.21
C MET A 1 13.59 -13.51 5.93
N LEU A 2 14.77 -13.42 5.29
CA LEU A 2 15.32 -12.12 4.81
C LEU A 2 14.67 -11.68 3.48
N GLU A 3 14.56 -12.59 2.51
CA GLU A 3 14.03 -12.30 1.17
C GLU A 3 12.58 -11.80 1.16
N GLU A 4 11.74 -12.28 2.08
CA GLU A 4 10.34 -11.88 2.17
C GLU A 4 10.17 -10.46 2.72
N HIS A 5 10.99 -10.08 3.71
CA HIS A 5 10.99 -8.71 4.24
C HIS A 5 11.50 -7.71 3.21
N GLU A 6 12.53 -8.07 2.44
CA GLU A 6 13.04 -7.25 1.34
C GLU A 6 12.00 -7.08 0.24
N LYS A 7 11.27 -8.15 -0.10
CA LYS A 7 10.17 -8.10 -1.06
C LYS A 7 9.04 -7.19 -0.60
N ILE A 8 8.62 -7.29 0.67
CA ILE A 8 7.58 -6.42 1.24
C ILE A 8 8.03 -4.95 1.19
N ALA A 9 9.26 -4.64 1.60
CA ALA A 9 9.78 -3.29 1.59
C ALA A 9 9.88 -2.72 0.16
N MET A 10 10.33 -3.53 -0.81
CA MET A 10 10.37 -3.14 -2.22
C MET A 10 8.98 -2.82 -2.76
N ILE A 11 7.98 -3.67 -2.46
CA ILE A 11 6.59 -3.43 -2.89
C ILE A 11 6.02 -2.19 -2.22
N ALA A 12 6.24 -2.00 -0.91
CA ALA A 12 5.80 -0.83 -0.18
C ALA A 12 6.39 0.45 -0.78
N GLN A 13 7.67 0.45 -1.14
CA GLN A 13 8.32 1.57 -1.82
C GLN A 13 7.68 1.85 -3.18
N ASN A 14 7.38 0.82 -3.98
CA ASN A 14 6.74 0.99 -5.28
C ASN A 14 5.33 1.60 -5.15
N ILE A 15 4.56 1.19 -4.15
CA ILE A 15 3.23 1.76 -3.88
C ILE A 15 3.37 3.22 -3.46
N HIS A 16 4.30 3.51 -2.55
CA HIS A 16 4.55 4.89 -2.10
C HIS A 16 4.94 5.79 -3.28
N ASN A 17 5.87 5.35 -4.12
CA ASN A 17 6.28 6.11 -5.32
C ASN A 17 5.09 6.32 -6.27
N ALA A 18 4.29 5.29 -6.54
CA ALA A 18 3.12 5.40 -7.41
C ALA A 18 2.07 6.37 -6.85
N TYR A 19 1.90 6.40 -5.52
CA TYR A 19 1.03 7.35 -4.85
C TYR A 19 1.54 8.79 -5.01
N GLU A 20 2.83 9.03 -4.74
CA GLU A 20 3.47 10.34 -4.87
C GLU A 20 3.41 10.86 -6.32
N ASP A 21 3.74 10.00 -7.30
CA ASP A 21 3.71 10.33 -8.73
C ASP A 21 2.31 10.77 -9.19
N ASN A 22 1.27 10.20 -8.59
CA ASN A 22 -0.13 10.48 -8.93
C ASN A 22 -0.83 11.42 -7.94
N TYR A 23 -0.12 12.00 -6.97
CA TYR A 23 -0.71 12.80 -5.89
C TYR A 23 -1.48 14.02 -6.40
N SER A 24 -1.04 14.59 -7.53
CA SER A 24 -1.70 15.74 -8.16
C SER A 24 -3.01 15.38 -8.88
N ASP A 25 -3.19 14.13 -9.30
CA ASP A 25 -4.44 13.64 -9.87
C ASP A 25 -5.40 13.25 -8.74
N LYS A 26 -6.36 14.14 -8.45
CA LYS A 26 -7.36 13.92 -7.39
C LYS A 26 -8.17 12.64 -7.56
N LYS A 27 -8.42 12.20 -8.80
CA LYS A 27 -9.20 10.99 -9.07
C LYS A 27 -8.36 9.74 -8.78
N ILE A 28 -7.07 9.75 -9.10
CA ILE A 28 -6.19 8.62 -8.80
C ILE A 28 -5.85 8.62 -7.31
N ARG A 29 -5.51 9.77 -6.74
CA ARG A 29 -5.22 9.92 -5.30
C ARG A 29 -6.36 9.42 -4.42
N SER A 30 -7.61 9.81 -4.70
CA SER A 30 -8.76 9.34 -3.91
C SER A 30 -8.96 7.82 -3.96
N GLN A 31 -8.50 7.13 -5.02
CA GLN A 31 -8.54 5.67 -5.08
C GLN A 31 -7.46 5.03 -4.19
N PHE A 32 -6.27 5.62 -4.12
CA PHE A 32 -5.24 5.21 -3.16
C PHE A 32 -5.71 5.45 -1.72
N GLU A 33 -6.17 6.66 -1.42
CA GLU A 33 -6.68 7.04 -0.09
C GLU A 33 -7.79 6.09 0.37
N ALA A 34 -8.75 5.73 -0.51
CA ALA A 34 -9.81 4.79 -0.17
C ALA A 34 -9.30 3.37 0.17
N LEU A 35 -8.22 2.92 -0.46
CA LEU A 35 -7.58 1.64 -0.12
C LEU A 35 -6.77 1.75 1.17
N PHE A 36 -6.06 2.86 1.37
CA PHE A 36 -5.32 3.12 2.61
C PHE A 36 -6.26 3.18 3.82
N ASP A 37 -7.36 3.92 3.72
CA ASP A 37 -8.39 3.99 4.77
C ASP A 37 -8.94 2.60 5.12
N ARG A 38 -9.09 1.71 4.14
CA ARG A 38 -9.64 0.37 4.36
C ARG A 38 -8.62 -0.60 4.97
N PHE A 39 -7.41 -0.64 4.41
CA PHE A 39 -6.42 -1.68 4.74
C PHE A 39 -5.40 -1.21 5.79
N LEU A 40 -5.10 0.08 5.84
CA LEU A 40 -4.08 0.63 6.75
C LEU A 40 -4.68 1.18 8.05
N ALA A 41 -5.93 1.67 8.05
CA ALA A 41 -6.55 2.15 9.29
C ALA A 41 -6.63 1.10 10.43
N PRO A 42 -6.83 -0.21 10.19
CA PRO A 42 -6.74 -1.21 11.25
C PRO A 42 -5.33 -1.39 11.84
N VAL A 43 -4.29 -0.97 11.11
CA VAL A 43 -2.87 -1.08 11.48
C VAL A 43 -2.38 0.22 12.13
N ASP A 44 -2.81 1.37 11.62
CA ASP A 44 -2.52 2.70 12.14
C ASP A 44 -3.79 3.57 12.18
N PRO A 45 -4.66 3.38 13.19
CA PRO A 45 -5.96 4.06 13.25
C PRO A 45 -5.87 5.58 13.38
N GLU A 46 -4.76 6.08 13.92
CA GLU A 46 -4.53 7.51 14.14
C GLU A 46 -3.78 8.18 12.96
N ALA A 47 -3.44 7.41 11.91
CA ALA A 47 -2.67 7.88 10.75
C ALA A 47 -1.39 8.63 11.15
N THR A 48 -0.65 8.07 12.10
CA THR A 48 0.57 8.65 12.68
C THR A 48 1.83 8.27 11.89
N MET A 49 1.77 7.21 11.10
CA MET A 49 2.85 6.67 10.30
C MET A 49 2.66 7.03 8.82
N GLU A 50 3.77 7.18 8.11
CA GLU A 50 3.75 7.36 6.66
C GLU A 50 3.23 6.09 5.97
N PRO A 51 2.56 6.21 4.79
CA PRO A 51 1.99 5.06 4.09
C PRO A 51 2.99 3.91 3.88
N TYR A 52 4.25 4.22 3.55
CA TYR A 52 5.32 3.24 3.40
C TYR A 52 5.49 2.35 4.65
N ASP A 53 5.57 2.97 5.83
CA ASP A 53 5.79 2.28 7.09
C ASP A 53 4.59 1.40 7.46
N VAL A 54 3.37 1.92 7.31
CA VAL A 54 2.15 1.16 7.62
C VAL A 54 1.96 -0.02 6.66
N ILE A 55 2.30 0.16 5.38
CA ILE A 55 2.26 -0.93 4.39
C ILE A 55 3.25 -2.05 4.76
N ILE A 56 4.45 -1.70 5.24
CA ILE A 56 5.42 -2.69 5.71
C ILE A 56 4.87 -3.45 6.92
N VAL A 57 4.25 -2.75 7.86
CA VAL A 57 3.64 -3.38 9.05
C VAL A 57 2.50 -4.32 8.61
N LEU A 58 1.64 -3.88 7.70
CA LEU A 58 0.56 -4.70 7.13
C LEU A 58 1.12 -5.97 6.49
N GLY A 59 2.14 -5.85 5.62
CA GLY A 59 2.76 -6.99 4.95
C GLY A 59 3.39 -8.01 5.92
N ARG A 60 3.94 -7.54 7.05
CA ARG A 60 4.56 -8.42 8.05
C ARG A 60 3.56 -9.08 9.00
N GLN A 61 2.54 -8.34 9.43
CA GLN A 61 1.59 -8.80 10.45
C GLN A 61 0.37 -9.50 9.85
N ASN A 62 -0.10 -9.03 8.68
CA ASN A 62 -1.32 -9.50 8.03
C ASN A 62 -1.07 -9.72 6.51
N PRO A 63 -0.23 -10.70 6.13
CA PRO A 63 0.16 -10.91 4.73
C PRO A 63 -1.01 -11.17 3.79
N LYS A 64 -2.10 -11.78 4.26
CA LYS A 64 -3.33 -11.98 3.46
C LYS A 64 -4.04 -10.67 3.10
N GLU A 65 -4.13 -9.74 4.06
CA GLU A 65 -4.72 -8.42 3.83
C GLU A 65 -3.82 -7.59 2.92
N PHE A 66 -2.50 -7.70 3.10
CA PHE A 66 -1.53 -7.09 2.18
C PHE A 66 -1.70 -7.62 0.75
N GLU A 67 -1.76 -8.93 0.53
CA GLU A 67 -2.00 -9.53 -0.79
C GLU A 67 -3.33 -9.06 -1.40
N GLN A 68 -4.40 -8.98 -0.60
CA GLN A 68 -5.69 -8.49 -1.05
C GLN A 68 -5.63 -7.00 -1.45
N MET A 69 -4.93 -6.17 -0.68
CA MET A 69 -4.70 -4.76 -1.02
C MET A 69 -3.95 -4.64 -2.36
N LEU A 70 -2.87 -5.41 -2.56
CA LEU A 70 -2.11 -5.42 -3.82
C LEU A 70 -2.99 -5.82 -5.01
N LYS A 71 -3.83 -6.84 -4.83
CA LYS A 71 -4.76 -7.29 -5.86
C LYS A 71 -5.72 -6.18 -6.27
N GLU A 72 -6.35 -5.50 -5.30
CA GLU A 72 -7.27 -4.39 -5.60
C GLU A 72 -6.57 -3.19 -6.24
N MET A 73 -5.32 -2.89 -5.86
CA MET A 73 -4.52 -1.85 -6.51
C MET A 73 -4.24 -2.19 -7.98
N LYS A 74 -3.90 -3.45 -8.28
CA LYS A 74 -3.68 -3.92 -9.66
C LYS A 74 -4.95 -3.90 -10.49
N GLU A 75 -6.08 -4.36 -9.94
CA GLU A 75 -7.39 -4.34 -10.62
C GLU A 75 -7.84 -2.92 -10.97
N ARG A 76 -7.45 -1.93 -10.17
CA ARG A 76 -7.72 -0.51 -10.41
C ARG A 76 -6.64 0.18 -11.25
N SER A 77 -5.63 -0.55 -11.70
CA SER A 77 -4.47 -0.02 -12.44
C SER A 77 -3.72 1.09 -11.71
N LEU A 78 -3.72 1.08 -10.38
CA LEU A 78 -3.00 2.04 -9.53
C LEU A 78 -1.50 1.72 -9.45
N ILE A 79 -1.16 0.43 -9.54
CA ILE A 79 0.21 -0.07 -9.64
C ILE A 79 0.29 -1.07 -10.80
N PRO A 80 1.48 -1.32 -11.38
CA PRO A 80 1.65 -2.31 -12.43
C PRO A 80 1.11 -3.69 -12.02
N GLY A 81 0.36 -4.33 -12.92
CA GLY A 81 0.10 -5.77 -12.87
C GLY A 81 1.33 -6.51 -13.41
N ASP A 82 1.65 -7.66 -12.79
CA ASP A 82 2.70 -8.57 -13.29
C ASP A 82 2.33 -9.12 -14.68
#